data_AF-A0A2J4PHE3-F1
#
_entry.id   AF-A0A2J4PHE3-F1
#
_cell.length_a   1.000
_cell.length_b   1.000
_cell.length_c   1.000
_cell.angle_alpha   90.00
_cell.angle_beta   90.00
_cell.angle_gamma   90.00
#
_symmetry.space_group_name_H-M   'P 1'
#
loop_
_entity.id
_entity.type
_entity.pdbx_description
1 polymer ?
#
loop_
_entity_poly.entity_id
_entity_poly.type
_entity_poly.pdbx_seq_one_letter_code
_entity_poly.pdbx_strand_id
1 'polypeptide(L)'
;SYLDIEKIKANLEWIVNQSLANSEMPSVSDRKTIYSLLELIQTYDGLLELIVQYGITVVDKEIIEGLSLTEEFIAKVKSNANAF
;
A
#
# COMPACT_ATOMS: atom_id res chain seq x y z
N SER A 1 -2.78 -8.51 -11.69
CA SER A 1 -3.91 -9.44 -11.45
C SER A 1 -4.56 -9.13 -10.09
N TYR A 2 -5.71 -9.72 -9.75
CA TYR A 2 -6.33 -9.53 -8.41
C TYR A 2 -5.34 -9.86 -7.27
N LEU A 3 -4.68 -11.02 -7.39
CA LEU A 3 -3.69 -11.49 -6.41
C LEU A 3 -2.48 -10.54 -6.30
N ASP A 4 -2.08 -9.87 -7.38
CA ASP A 4 -1.00 -8.90 -7.31
C ASP A 4 -1.41 -7.68 -6.49
N ILE A 5 -2.64 -7.18 -6.66
CA ILE A 5 -3.17 -6.05 -5.89
C ILE A 5 -3.28 -6.43 -4.40
N GLU A 6 -3.73 -7.65 -4.07
CA GLU A 6 -3.75 -8.14 -2.69
C GLU A 6 -2.34 -8.16 -2.07
N LYS A 7 -1.33 -8.62 -2.83
CA LYS A 7 0.06 -8.62 -2.35
C LYS A 7 0.59 -7.21 -2.10
N ILE A 8 0.27 -6.25 -2.97
CA ILE A 8 0.67 -4.84 -2.78
C ILE A 8 0.00 -4.30 -1.51
N LYS A 9 -1.30 -4.55 -1.31
CA LYS A 9 -2.03 -4.16 -0.10
C LYS A 9 -1.41 -4.75 1.17
N ALA A 10 -1.16 -6.06 1.20
CA ALA A 10 -0.54 -6.74 2.34
C ALA A 10 0.86 -6.18 2.67
N ASN A 11 1.62 -5.76 1.66
CA ASN A 11 2.90 -5.10 1.88
C ASN A 11 2.75 -3.71 2.49
N LEU A 12 1.73 -2.93 2.10
CA LEU A 12 1.43 -1.64 2.73
C LEU A 12 1.00 -1.83 4.19
N GLU A 13 0.15 -2.80 4.48
CA GLU A 13 -0.26 -3.17 5.85
C GLU A 13 0.97 -3.55 6.70
N TRP A 14 1.88 -4.34 6.14
CA TRP A 14 3.14 -4.66 6.80
C TRP A 14 3.96 -3.40 7.11
N ILE A 15 4.10 -2.46 6.18
CA ILE A 15 4.82 -1.19 6.42
C ILE A 15 4.19 -0.41 7.57
N VAL A 16 2.87 -0.23 7.56
CA VAL A 16 2.15 0.49 8.64
C VAL A 16 2.38 -0.19 9.99
N ASN A 17 2.27 -1.52 10.05
CA ASN A 17 2.50 -2.28 11.28
C ASN A 17 3.94 -2.13 11.79
N GLN A 18 4.94 -2.14 10.90
CA GLN A 18 6.33 -1.88 11.29
C GLN A 18 6.53 -0.45 11.81
N SER A 19 5.93 0.55 11.16
CA SER A 19 6.03 1.95 11.61
C SER A 19 5.41 2.17 12.99
N LEU A 20 4.29 1.52 13.29
CA LEU A 20 3.64 1.59 14.60
C LEU A 20 4.42 0.83 15.68
N ALA A 21 5.00 -0.32 15.35
CA ALA A 21 5.77 -1.12 16.30
C ALA A 21 7.11 -0.45 16.69
N ASN A 22 7.75 0.26 15.76
CA ASN A 22 9.07 0.85 15.97
C ASN A 22 9.04 2.29 16.51
N SER A 23 7.86 2.85 16.82
CA SER A 23 7.72 4.23 17.27
C SER A 23 6.79 4.34 18.47
N GLU A 24 7.35 4.45 19.68
CA GLU A 24 6.58 4.66 20.91
C GLU A 24 5.79 5.98 20.89
N MET A 25 6.26 6.99 20.16
CA MET A 25 5.58 8.26 19.91
C MET A 25 5.95 8.80 18.53
N PRO A 26 5.15 8.52 17.47
CA PRO A 26 5.43 9.01 16.14
C PRO A 26 5.33 10.54 16.08
N SER A 27 6.18 11.20 15.28
CA SER A 27 6.07 12.65 15.08
C SER A 27 4.77 13.02 14.37
N VAL A 28 4.42 14.31 14.34
CA VAL A 28 3.25 14.80 13.57
C VAL A 28 3.36 14.39 12.09
N SER A 29 4.57 14.49 11.52
CA SER A 29 4.82 14.10 10.13
C SER A 29 4.66 12.59 9.94
N ASP A 30 5.19 11.79 10.85
CA ASP A 30 5.09 10.32 10.76
C ASP A 30 3.64 9.86 10.83
N ARG A 31 2.84 10.45 11.74
CA ARG A 31 1.39 10.18 11.81
C ARG A 31 0.69 10.54 10.51
N LYS A 32 1.01 11.69 9.90
CA LYS A 32 0.41 12.09 8.62
C LYS A 32 0.74 11.07 7.52
N THR A 33 1.99 10.62 7.44
CA THR A 33 2.39 9.58 6.48
C THR A 33 1.66 8.26 6.74
N ILE A 34 1.56 7.83 8.00
CA ILE A 34 0.82 6.62 8.39
C ILE A 34 -0.65 6.73 7.96
N TYR A 35 -1.30 7.88 8.17
CA TYR A 35 -2.68 8.09 7.72
C TYR A 35 -2.83 8.01 6.21
N SER A 36 -1.92 8.62 5.45
CA SER A 36 -1.94 8.50 3.98
C SER A 36 -1.74 7.06 3.50
N LEU A 37 -0.93 6.25 4.18
CA LEU A 37 -0.80 4.83 3.88
C LEU A 37 -2.06 4.04 4.20
N LEU A 38 -2.75 4.36 5.30
CA LEU A 38 -4.03 3.74 5.65
C LEU A 38 -5.13 4.08 4.63
N GLU A 39 -5.20 5.33 4.15
CA GLU A 39 -6.12 5.74 3.09
C GLU A 39 -5.83 4.99 1.77
N LEU A 40 -4.55 4.79 1.43
CA LEU A 40 -4.16 4.01 0.26
C LEU A 40 -4.57 2.53 0.38
N ILE A 41 -4.40 1.92 1.56
CA ILE A 41 -4.87 0.55 1.84
C ILE A 41 -6.38 0.44 1.63
N GLN A 42 -7.15 1.39 2.18
CA GLN A 42 -8.61 1.41 2.00
C GLN A 42 -9.02 1.61 0.53
N THR A 43 -8.26 2.39 -0.23
CA THR A 43 -8.46 2.55 -1.67
C THR A 43 -8.27 1.22 -2.41
N TYR A 44 -7.31 0.40 -1.97
CA TYR A 44 -7.07 -0.92 -2.56
C TYR A 44 -8.13 -1.94 -2.17
N ASP A 45 -8.68 -1.87 -0.96
CA ASP A 45 -9.87 -2.64 -0.60
C ASP A 45 -11.04 -2.33 -1.56
N GLY A 46 -11.32 -1.05 -1.78
CA GLY A 46 -12.33 -0.63 -2.75
C GLY A 46 -12.04 -1.11 -4.18
N LEU A 47 -10.79 -1.05 -4.63
CA LEU A 47 -10.40 -1.58 -5.94
C LEU A 47 -10.62 -3.09 -6.05
N LEU A 48 -10.26 -3.86 -5.01
CA LEU A 48 -10.48 -5.30 -4.97
C LEU A 48 -11.98 -5.64 -4.99
N GLU A 49 -12.81 -4.90 -4.26
CA GLU A 49 -14.28 -5.02 -4.31
C GLU A 49 -14.84 -4.75 -5.72
N LEU A 50 -14.35 -3.69 -6.38
CA LEU A 50 -14.73 -3.39 -7.76
C LEU A 50 -14.32 -4.49 -8.74
N ILE A 51 -13.14 -5.09 -8.56
CA ILE A 51 -12.69 -6.23 -9.39
C ILE A 51 -13.59 -7.46 -9.17
N VAL A 52 -14.00 -7.73 -7.94
CA VAL A 52 -14.95 -8.82 -7.64
C VAL A 52 -16.29 -8.57 -8.30
N GLN A 53 -16.78 -7.33 -8.27
CA GLN A 53 -18.10 -6.97 -8.78
C GLN A 53 -18.17 -6.86 -10.31
N TYR A 54 -17.15 -6.29 -10.94
CA TYR A 54 -17.17 -5.90 -12.35
C TYR A 54 -16.07 -6.58 -13.18
N GLY A 55 -15.23 -7.40 -12.57
CA GLY A 55 -14.10 -8.07 -13.21
C GLY A 55 -12.87 -7.17 -13.35
N ILE A 56 -11.78 -7.75 -13.85
CA ILE A 56 -10.47 -7.07 -13.95
C ILE A 56 -10.46 -5.87 -14.90
N THR A 57 -11.51 -5.69 -15.71
CA THR A 57 -11.63 -4.57 -16.66
C THR A 57 -11.72 -3.20 -16.00
N VAL A 58 -12.02 -3.14 -14.69
CA VAL A 58 -11.93 -1.90 -13.91
C VAL A 58 -10.51 -1.40 -13.74
N VAL A 59 -9.50 -2.25 -13.97
CA VAL A 59 -8.08 -1.91 -13.88
C VAL A 59 -7.63 -1.35 -15.24
N ASP A 60 -7.74 -0.04 -15.39
CA ASP A 60 -7.26 0.69 -16.55
C ASP A 60 -5.75 1.04 -16.46
N LYS A 61 -5.27 1.81 -17.43
CA LYS A 61 -3.85 2.16 -17.53
C LYS A 61 -3.40 3.00 -16.34
N GLU A 62 -4.22 3.93 -15.91
CA GLU A 62 -3.96 4.84 -14.80
C GLU A 62 -3.87 4.07 -13.48
N ILE A 63 -4.74 3.07 -13.27
CA ILE A 63 -4.66 2.18 -12.11
C ILE A 63 -3.40 1.32 -12.17
N ILE A 64 -3.04 0.77 -13.34
CA ILE A 64 -1.79 0.01 -13.51
C ILE A 64 -0.56 0.86 -13.16
N GLU A 65 -0.53 2.12 -13.59
CA GLU A 65 0.56 3.06 -13.27
C GLU A 65 0.61 3.33 -11.76
N GLY A 66 -0.53 3.59 -11.12
CA GLY A 66 -0.61 3.79 -9.67
C GLY A 66 -0.16 2.58 -8.86
N LEU A 67 -0.53 1.36 -9.28
CA LEU A 67 -0.06 0.11 -8.67
C LEU A 67 1.47 -0.02 -8.81
N SER A 68 2.02 0.27 -10.00
CA SER A 68 3.45 0.18 -10.27
C SER A 68 4.26 1.15 -9.40
N LEU A 69 3.80 2.40 -9.27
CA LEU A 69 4.43 3.40 -8.40
C LEU A 69 4.41 2.97 -6.93
N THR A 70 3.34 2.30 -6.51
CA THR A 70 3.20 1.79 -5.14
C THR A 70 4.16 0.63 -4.89
N GLU A 71 4.34 -0.27 -5.85
CA GLU A 71 5.35 -1.32 -5.79
C GLU A 71 6.78 -0.76 -5.69
N GLU A 72 7.11 0.27 -6.47
CA GLU A 72 8.41 0.95 -6.37
C GLU A 72 8.63 1.57 -5.00
N PHE A 73 7.60 2.21 -4.44
CA PHE A 73 7.64 2.74 -3.07
C PHE A 73 7.91 1.63 -2.06
N ILE A 74 7.16 0.52 -2.11
CA ILE A 74 7.34 -0.63 -1.22
C ILE A 74 8.75 -1.20 -1.33
N ALA A 75 9.28 -1.34 -2.55
CA ALA A 75 10.63 -1.85 -2.78
C ALA A 75 11.68 -0.97 -2.09
N LYS A 76 11.56 0.36 -2.23
CA LYS A 76 12.45 1.33 -1.56
C LYS A 76 12.35 1.26 -0.04
N VAL A 77 11.15 1.12 0.51
CA VAL A 77 10.97 0.99 1.97
C VAL A 77 11.60 -0.30 2.50
N LYS A 78 11.34 -1.43 1.84
CA LYS A 78 11.90 -2.73 2.24
C LYS A 78 13.41 -2.81 2.09
N SER A 79 14.00 -2.22 1.04
CA SER A 79 15.45 -2.18 0.91
C SER A 79 16.11 -1.43 2.06
N ASN A 80 15.48 -0.35 2.51
CA ASN A 80 15.97 0.43 3.64
C ASN A 80 15.76 -0.31 4.98
N ALA A 81 14.66 -1.03 5.14
CA ALA A 81 14.43 -1.84 6.35
C ALA A 81 15.44 -2.99 6.49
N ASN A 82 15.86 -3.60 5.37
CA ASN A 82 16.86 -4.66 5.36
C ASN A 82 18.31 -4.14 5.43
N ALA A 83 18.51 -2.82 5.41
CA ALA A 83 19.84 -2.20 5.47
C ALA A 83 20.33 -1.94 6.90
N PHE A 84 19.56 -2.33 7.92
CA PHE A 84 19.87 -2.16 9.34
C PHE A 84 19.93 -3.52 10.08
#